data_AF-A0A2G6L3I7-F1
#
_entry.id   AF-A0A2G6L3I7-F1
#
_cell.length_a   1.000
_cell.length_b   1.000
_cell.length_c   1.000
_cell.angle_alpha   90.00
_cell.angle_beta   90.00
_cell.angle_gamma   90.00
#
_symmetry.space_group_name_H-M   'P 1'
#
loop_
_entity.id
_entity.type
_entity.pdbx_description
1 polymer ?
#
loop_
_entity_poly.entity_id
_entity_poly.type
_entity_poly.pdbx_seq_one_letter_code
_entity_poly.pdbx_strand_id
1 'polypeptide(L)' 'MSGHPVQVIAVTGGKGGVGKSNVSLNLGMCLSELGRRVVLLDADLGLANLDIL' A
#
# COMPACT_ATOMS: atom_id res chain seq x y z
N MET A 1 -3.19 19.46 20.63
CA MET A 1 -3.28 18.23 19.81
C MET A 1 -2.03 18.17 18.95
N SER A 2 -1.03 17.36 19.31
CA SER A 2 0.13 17.15 18.43
C SER A 2 -0.32 16.29 17.25
N GLY A 3 -0.53 16.91 16.10
CA GLY A 3 -0.84 16.18 14.88
C GLY A 3 0.40 15.38 14.47
N HIS A 4 0.40 14.07 14.71
CA HIS A 4 1.40 13.22 14.10
C HIS A 4 1.16 13.24 12.58
N PRO A 5 2.19 13.54 11.77
CA PRO A 5 2.05 13.51 10.33
C PRO A 5 1.73 12.08 9.87
N VAL A 6 0.98 11.98 8.76
CA VAL A 6 0.70 10.68 8.14
C VAL A 6 2.02 10.07 7.68
N GLN A 7 2.29 8.83 8.11
CA GLN A 7 3.44 8.07 7.60
C GLN A 7 3.10 7.55 6.20
N VAL A 8 3.95 7.87 5.21
CA VAL A 8 3.80 7.42 3.82
C VAL A 8 4.87 6.39 3.52
N ILE A 9 4.46 5.23 2.99
CA ILE A 9 5.35 4.14 2.60
C ILE A 9 5.20 3.92 1.09
N ALA A 10 6.26 4.15 0.34
CA ALA A 10 6.29 3.88 -1.10
C ALA A 10 6.82 2.47 -1.35
N VAL A 11 6.03 1.64 -2.04
CA VAL A 11 6.43 0.30 -2.49
C VAL A 11 6.74 0.38 -3.99
N THR A 12 7.98 0.06 -4.36
CA THR A 12 8.48 0.14 -5.74
C THR A 12 9.19 -1.15 -6.14
N GLY A 13 9.48 -1.33 -7.43
CA GLY A 13 10.23 -2.47 -7.94
C GLY A 13 10.61 -2.30 -9.41
N GLY A 14 11.69 -2.96 -9.83
CA GLY A 14 12.34 -2.71 -11.13
C GLY A 14 11.69 -3.36 -12.36
N LYS A 15 10.64 -4.18 -12.20
CA LYS A 15 9.92 -4.82 -13.31
C LYS A 15 8.48 -5.19 -12.94
N GLY A 16 7.69 -5.57 -13.96
CA GLY A 16 6.37 -6.15 -13.77
C GLY A 16 6.43 -7.52 -13.09
N GLY A 17 5.38 -7.90 -12.34
CA GLY A 17 5.26 -9.23 -11.74
C GLY A 17 6.15 -9.50 -10.50
N VAL A 18 6.89 -8.53 -9.97
CA VAL A 18 7.73 -8.73 -8.76
C VAL A 18 6.94 -8.76 -7.43
N GLY A 19 5.61 -8.69 -7.49
CA GLY A 19 4.76 -8.77 -6.29
C GLY A 19 4.53 -7.46 -5.54
N LYS A 20 4.80 -6.29 -6.16
CA LYS A 20 4.61 -4.96 -5.52
C LYS A 20 3.22 -4.78 -4.90
N SER A 21 2.17 -5.03 -5.67
CA SER A 21 0.78 -4.88 -5.21
C SER A 21 0.45 -5.84 -4.07
N ASN A 22 0.94 -7.10 -4.14
CA ASN A 22 0.77 -8.06 -3.05
C ASN A 22 1.43 -7.58 -1.75
N VAL A 23 2.64 -7.03 -1.83
CA VAL A 23 3.34 -6.48 -0.66
C VAL A 23 2.58 -5.28 -0.09
N SER A 24 2.15 -4.35 -0.94
CA SER A 24 1.34 -3.19 -0.51
C SER A 24 0.05 -3.61 0.20
N LEU A 25 -0.70 -4.55 -0.39
CA LEU A 25 -1.97 -5.04 0.15
C LEU A 25 -1.77 -5.73 1.50
N ASN A 26 -0.88 -6.72 1.58
CA ASN A 26 -0.66 -7.47 2.82
C ASN A 26 -0.09 -6.58 3.94
N LEU A 27 0.81 -5.65 3.62
CA LEU A 27 1.29 -4.67 4.60
C LEU A 27 0.14 -3.80 5.11
N GLY A 28 -0.74 -3.34 4.22
CA GLY A 28 -1.91 -2.56 4.59
C GLY A 28 -2.88 -3.34 5.48
N MET A 29 -3.15 -4.60 5.15
CA MET A 29 -3.98 -5.50 5.95
C MET A 29 -3.40 -5.71 7.35
N CYS A 30 -2.12 -6.09 7.46
CA CYS A 30 -1.48 -6.27 8.78
C CYS A 30 -1.50 -4.99 9.61
N LEU A 31 -1.27 -3.82 9.00
CA LEU A 31 -1.34 -2.54 9.71
C LEU A 31 -2.78 -2.24 10.18
N SER A 32 -3.78 -2.56 9.36
CA SER A 32 -5.19 -2.43 9.71
C SER A 32 -5.57 -3.36 10.87
N GLU A 33 -5.11 -4.62 10.85
CA GLU A 33 -5.31 -5.60 11.93
C GLU A 33 -4.68 -5.15 13.25
N LEU A 34 -3.58 -4.39 13.19
CA LEU A 34 -2.96 -3.73 14.34
C LEU A 34 -3.69 -2.45 14.79
N GLY A 35 -4.89 -2.17 14.26
CA GLY A 35 -5.71 -1.01 14.63
C GLY A 35 -5.24 0.32 14.04
N ARG A 36 -4.37 0.31 13.03
CA ARG A 36 -3.92 1.54 12.36
C ARG A 36 -4.93 1.96 11.31
N ARG A 37 -5.13 3.28 11.17
CA ARG A 37 -5.86 3.83 10.01
C ARG A 37 -4.93 3.81 8.80
N VAL A 38 -5.30 3.04 7.79
CA VAL A 38 -4.50 2.79 6.59
C VAL A 38 -5.29 3.19 5.35
N VAL A 39 -4.58 3.73 4.36
CA VAL A 39 -5.08 3.94 3.00
C VAL A 39 -4.06 3.29 2.05
N LEU A 40 -4.55 2.48 1.12
CA LEU A 40 -3.76 1.99 0.00
C LEU A 40 -3.98 2.91 -1.20
N LEU A 41 -2.90 3.25 -1.89
CA LEU A 41 -2.93 4.07 -3.10
C LEU A 41 -2.23 3.29 -4.22
N ASP A 42 -2.98 2.91 -5.25
CA ASP A 42 -2.38 2.37 -6.47
C ASP A 42 -1.89 3.53 -7.34
N ALA A 43 -0.58 3.58 -7.54
CA ALA A 43 0.06 4.59 -8.40
C ALA A 43 0.39 4.01 -9.80
N ASP A 44 0.00 2.77 -10.09
CA ASP A 44 0.15 2.16 -11.41
C ASP A 44 -1.04 2.55 -12.31
N LEU A 45 -0.86 3.55 -13.16
CA LEU A 45 -1.91 4.02 -14.09
C LEU A 45 -2.14 3.08 -15.28
N GLY A 46 -1.25 2.11 -15.52
CA GLY A 46 -1.30 1.23 -16.69
C GLY A 46 -1.98 -0.10 -16.40
N LEU A 47 -1.70 -0.68 -15.23
CA LEU A 47 -2.19 -1.99 -14.81
C LEU A 47 -2.47 -1.97 -13.30
N ALA A 48 -3.28 -1.01 -12.83
CA ALA A 48 -3.78 -1.01 -11.45
C ALA A 48 -4.42 -2.37 -11.15
N ASN A 49 -4.06 -2.96 -10.01
CA ASN A 49 -4.56 -4.29 -9.61
C ASN A 49 -5.05 -4.32 -8.15
N LEU A 50 -4.83 -3.24 -7.37
CA LEU A 50 -5.20 -3.24 -5.94
C LEU A 50 -6.71 -3.28 -5.68
N ASP A 51 -7.53 -2.88 -6.64
CA ASP A 51 -9.00 -2.94 -6.56
C ASP A 51 -9.57 -4.34 -6.84
N ILE A 52 -8.79 -5.19 -7.54
CA ILE A 52 -9.18 -6.56 -7.89
C ILE A 52 -8.69 -7.57 -6.84
N LEU A 53 -7.52 -7.30 -6.23
CA LEU A 53 -6.86 -8.15 -5.24
C LEU A 53 -7.45 -7.98 -3.83
#